data_AF-A0A8S3U592-F1
#
_entry.id   AF-A0A8S3U592-F1
#
_cell.length_a   1.000
_cell.length_b   1.000
_cell.length_c   1.000
_cell.angle_alpha   90.00
_cell.angle_beta   90.00
_cell.angle_gamma   90.00
#
_symmetry.space_group_name_H-M   'P 1'
#
loop_
_entity.id
_entity.type
_entity.pdbx_description
1 polymer ?
#
loop_
_entity_poly.entity_id
_entity_poly.type
_entity_poly.pdbx_seq_one_letter_code
_entity_poly.pdbx_strand_id
1 'polypeptide(L)'
;MASVVSGDDLKGQVSATFVVLVIYPQITREMIHNTIPPKGVWRLIKTEVNQSFMKQFTPKERRMISKLDSDGYNDLDLPCLYKVIRYFLLIPTPRKGWGQRPQPEDQSEGDDIERMKRHCSDIIHRTRARLTESERHFFSRESIEIAKRMDNRIGSPKNGFESRIQNVQSNLLIQEKYVEALEKNAEYQGIVPIICFLNLLLKRRKFKTQTI
;
A
#
# COMPACT_ATOMS: atom_id res chain seq x y z
N MET A 1 21.15 7.63 27.18
CA MET A 1 19.76 7.78 27.67
C MET A 1 18.81 7.13 26.66
N ALA A 2 18.17 6.01 27.02
CA ALA A 2 17.17 5.37 26.16
C ALA A 2 15.87 6.18 26.25
N SER A 3 15.43 6.79 25.15
CA SER A 3 14.17 7.54 25.14
C SER A 3 13.00 6.58 25.41
N VAL A 4 12.18 6.95 26.40
CA VAL A 4 10.96 6.21 26.74
C VAL A 4 10.04 6.26 25.52
N VAL A 5 9.81 5.09 24.92
CA VAL A 5 8.91 4.94 23.77
C VAL A 5 7.48 5.18 24.24
N SER A 6 6.82 6.20 23.68
CA SER A 6 5.38 6.42 23.84
C SER A 6 4.60 5.35 23.08
N GLY A 7 3.50 4.88 23.66
CA GLY A 7 2.64 3.87 23.03
C GLY A 7 1.96 4.36 21.75
N ASP A 8 1.83 5.67 21.56
CA ASP A 8 1.15 6.27 20.39
C ASP A 8 2.05 6.30 19.15
N ASP A 9 3.37 6.38 19.33
CA ASP A 9 4.33 6.35 18.22
C ASP A 9 4.32 5.03 17.45
N LEU A 10 4.01 3.93 18.15
CA LEU A 10 3.97 2.60 17.57
C LEU A 10 2.70 2.38 16.72
N LYS A 11 1.56 2.88 17.21
CA LYS A 11 0.26 2.74 16.54
C LYS A 11 0.27 3.36 15.15
N GLY A 12 0.86 4.54 15.03
CA GLY A 12 0.94 5.25 13.75
C GLY A 12 1.80 4.54 12.71
N GLN A 13 2.91 3.89 13.12
CA GLN A 13 3.76 3.17 12.19
C GLN A 13 3.07 1.88 11.68
N VAL A 14 2.42 1.13 12.57
CA VAL A 14 1.70 -0.10 12.19
C VAL A 14 0.53 0.23 11.27
N SER A 15 -0.27 1.25 11.61
CA SER A 15 -1.40 1.66 10.79
C SER A 15 -0.95 2.16 9.41
N ALA A 16 0.11 2.97 9.33
CA ALA A 16 0.66 3.40 8.06
C ALA A 16 1.15 2.24 7.19
N THR A 17 1.81 1.26 7.81
CA THR A 17 2.27 0.04 7.13
C THR A 17 1.11 -0.78 6.57
N PHE A 18 0.04 -0.96 7.37
CA PHE A 18 -1.17 -1.64 6.92
C PHE A 18 -1.80 -0.93 5.72
N VAL A 19 -1.91 0.40 5.77
CA VAL A 19 -2.50 1.18 4.68
C VAL A 19 -1.74 0.96 3.37
N VAL A 20 -0.40 1.07 3.39
CA VAL A 20 0.40 0.97 2.15
C VAL A 20 0.55 -0.46 1.62
N LEU A 21 0.50 -1.48 2.49
CA LEU A 21 0.69 -2.88 2.09
C LEU A 21 -0.62 -3.64 1.84
N VAL A 22 -1.74 -3.17 2.38
CA VAL A 22 -3.03 -3.87 2.28
C VAL A 22 -4.05 -3.02 1.56
N ILE A 23 -4.30 -1.80 2.04
CA ILE A 23 -5.41 -0.99 1.55
C ILE A 23 -5.10 -0.40 0.17
N TYR A 24 -3.92 0.21 -0.02
CA TYR A 24 -3.56 0.81 -1.31
C TYR A 24 -3.48 -0.20 -2.47
N PRO A 25 -2.86 -1.39 -2.31
CA PRO A 25 -2.95 -2.42 -3.34
C PRO A 25 -4.40 -2.78 -3.64
N GLN A 26 -5.25 -2.94 -2.62
CA GLN A 26 -6.65 -3.29 -2.85
C GLN A 26 -7.42 -2.20 -3.62
N ILE A 27 -7.30 -0.93 -3.22
CA ILE A 27 -7.85 0.21 -3.98
C ILE A 27 -7.43 0.10 -5.44
N THR A 28 -6.12 -0.08 -5.66
CA THR A 28 -5.55 -0.10 -7.01
C THR A 28 -6.04 -1.30 -7.82
N ARG A 29 -6.21 -2.48 -7.20
CA ARG A 29 -6.78 -3.67 -7.86
C ARG A 29 -8.22 -3.45 -8.27
N GLU A 30 -9.04 -2.91 -7.38
CA GLU A 30 -10.45 -2.65 -7.67
C GLU A 30 -10.60 -1.60 -8.79
N MET A 31 -9.76 -0.55 -8.78
CA MET A 31 -9.69 0.40 -9.89
C MET A 31 -9.35 -0.28 -11.21
N ILE A 32 -8.24 -1.02 -11.26
CA ILE A 32 -7.80 -1.68 -12.49
C ILE A 32 -8.85 -2.66 -12.98
N HIS A 33 -9.46 -3.43 -12.08
CA HIS A 33 -10.49 -4.41 -12.43
C HIS A 33 -11.71 -3.76 -13.10
N ASN A 34 -12.09 -2.56 -12.67
CA ASN A 34 -13.18 -1.80 -13.29
C ASN A 34 -12.80 -1.22 -14.66
N THR A 35 -11.51 -0.94 -14.91
CA THR A 35 -11.04 -0.45 -16.20
C THR A 35 -10.80 -1.59 -17.20
N ILE A 36 -10.11 -2.65 -16.78
CA ILE A 36 -9.76 -3.81 -17.60
C ILE A 36 -9.99 -5.09 -16.78
N PRO A 37 -10.87 -5.99 -17.25
CA PRO A 37 -11.01 -7.31 -16.65
C PRO A 37 -9.69 -8.08 -16.73
N PRO A 38 -9.30 -8.86 -15.70
CA PRO A 38 -8.02 -9.58 -15.69
C PRO A 38 -7.82 -10.51 -16.89
N LYS A 39 -8.91 -11.07 -17.40
CA LYS A 39 -8.91 -12.04 -18.49
C LYS A 39 -8.40 -11.44 -19.79
N GLY A 40 -7.31 -11.99 -20.32
CA GLY A 40 -6.71 -11.58 -21.58
C GLY A 40 -5.64 -10.50 -21.43
N VAL A 41 -5.47 -9.92 -20.23
CA VAL A 41 -4.44 -8.91 -19.97
C VAL A 41 -3.06 -9.48 -20.21
N TRP A 42 -2.78 -10.70 -19.75
CA TRP A 42 -1.48 -11.32 -20.01
C TRP A 42 -1.22 -11.49 -21.51
N ARG A 43 -2.26 -11.84 -22.28
CA ARG A 43 -2.14 -11.96 -23.74
C ARG A 43 -1.79 -10.61 -24.35
N LEU A 44 -2.50 -9.54 -23.99
CA LEU A 44 -2.18 -8.18 -24.42
C LEU A 44 -0.75 -7.81 -24.05
N ILE A 45 -0.33 -8.08 -22.81
CA ILE A 45 1.04 -7.88 -22.32
C ILE A 45 2.07 -8.68 -23.15
N LYS A 46 1.70 -9.82 -23.72
CA LYS A 46 2.65 -10.66 -24.46
C LYS A 46 2.68 -10.35 -25.96
N THR A 47 1.54 -10.01 -26.55
CA THR A 47 1.39 -9.85 -28.02
C THR A 47 1.63 -8.42 -28.48
N GLU A 48 1.16 -7.44 -27.72
CA GLU A 48 1.23 -6.03 -28.13
C GLU A 48 2.46 -5.33 -27.57
N VAL A 49 3.15 -5.96 -26.63
CA VAL A 49 4.19 -5.30 -25.85
C VAL A 49 5.57 -5.68 -26.32
N ASN A 50 6.31 -4.63 -26.63
CA ASN A 50 7.75 -4.66 -26.83
C ASN A 50 8.44 -5.38 -25.65
N GLN A 51 9.37 -6.31 -25.95
CA GLN A 51 10.21 -6.97 -24.96
C GLN A 51 10.87 -5.99 -23.98
N SER A 52 11.04 -4.72 -24.37
CA SER A 52 11.54 -3.64 -23.52
C SER A 52 10.70 -3.36 -22.26
N PHE A 53 9.38 -3.47 -22.31
CA PHE A 53 8.53 -3.28 -21.12
C PHE A 53 8.66 -4.46 -20.16
N MET A 54 8.71 -5.68 -20.69
CA MET A 54 8.91 -6.88 -19.88
C MET A 54 10.26 -6.91 -19.17
N LYS A 55 11.22 -6.06 -19.56
CA LYS A 55 12.48 -5.84 -18.83
C LYS A 55 12.31 -5.00 -17.56
N GLN A 56 11.22 -4.25 -17.42
CA GLN A 56 10.92 -3.44 -16.22
C GLN A 56 10.35 -4.27 -15.06
N PHE A 57 9.95 -5.51 -15.33
CA PHE A 57 9.49 -6.46 -14.33
C PHE A 57 10.58 -7.44 -13.94
N THR A 58 10.70 -7.67 -12.64
CA THR A 58 11.49 -8.74 -12.06
C THR A 58 10.97 -10.11 -12.54
N PRO A 59 11.79 -11.18 -12.49
CA PRO A 59 11.32 -12.54 -12.78
C PRO A 59 10.11 -12.95 -11.94
N LYS A 60 10.02 -12.50 -10.69
CA LYS A 60 8.87 -12.76 -9.80
C LYS A 60 7.62 -12.06 -10.31
N GLU A 61 7.69 -10.76 -10.58
CA GLU A 61 6.55 -10.00 -11.13
C GLU A 61 6.07 -10.58 -12.46
N ARG A 62 6.98 -11.01 -13.35
CA ARG A 62 6.60 -11.67 -14.61
C ARG A 62 5.82 -12.96 -14.38
N ARG A 63 6.19 -13.76 -13.37
CA ARG A 63 5.43 -14.96 -13.00
C ARG A 63 4.05 -14.61 -12.46
N MET A 64 3.93 -13.58 -11.61
CA MET A 64 2.62 -13.15 -11.10
C MET A 64 1.73 -12.62 -12.23
N ILE A 65 2.29 -11.81 -13.13
CA ILE A 65 1.57 -11.27 -14.29
C ILE A 65 1.11 -12.38 -15.24
N SER A 66 1.89 -13.44 -15.41
CA SER A 66 1.49 -14.59 -16.25
C SER A 66 0.27 -15.35 -15.73
N LYS A 67 -0.11 -15.13 -14.46
CA LYS A 67 -1.26 -15.75 -13.81
C LYS A 67 -2.48 -14.83 -13.71
N LEU A 68 -2.45 -13.62 -14.29
CA LEU A 68 -3.57 -12.68 -14.23
C LEU A 68 -4.89 -13.28 -14.75
N ASP A 69 -4.81 -14.14 -15.77
CA ASP A 69 -5.99 -14.79 -16.37
C ASP A 69 -6.68 -15.76 -15.40
N SER A 70 -5.94 -16.37 -14.46
CA SER A 70 -6.48 -17.34 -13.48
C SER A 70 -6.74 -16.71 -12.12
N ASP A 71 -5.80 -15.90 -11.62
CA ASP A 71 -5.76 -15.47 -10.22
C ASP A 71 -6.22 -14.01 -10.06
N GLY A 72 -6.47 -13.31 -11.17
CA GLY A 72 -6.79 -11.90 -11.19
C GLY A 72 -5.62 -11.03 -10.70
N TYR A 73 -5.92 -9.83 -10.21
CA TYR A 73 -4.91 -8.89 -9.69
C TYR A 73 -4.51 -9.15 -8.23
N ASN A 74 -5.01 -10.22 -7.61
CA ASN A 74 -4.96 -10.43 -6.16
C ASN A 74 -3.54 -10.53 -5.60
N ASP A 75 -2.62 -11.11 -6.37
CA ASP A 75 -1.23 -11.34 -5.94
C ASP A 75 -0.28 -10.17 -6.27
N LEU A 76 -0.76 -9.15 -6.98
CA LEU A 76 0.07 -8.01 -7.34
C LEU A 76 0.14 -7.00 -6.20
N ASP A 77 1.34 -6.60 -5.83
CA ASP A 77 1.58 -5.50 -4.90
C ASP A 77 1.44 -4.13 -5.58
N LEU A 78 1.42 -3.06 -4.79
CA LEU A 78 1.24 -1.70 -5.32
C LEU A 78 2.32 -1.32 -6.36
N PRO A 79 3.63 -1.59 -6.16
CA PRO A 79 4.64 -1.33 -7.18
C PRO A 79 4.36 -2.05 -8.51
N CYS A 80 3.95 -3.32 -8.48
CA CYS A 80 3.61 -4.06 -9.70
C CYS A 80 2.34 -3.51 -10.36
N LEU A 81 1.29 -3.23 -9.58
CA LEU A 81 0.05 -2.62 -10.07
C LEU A 81 0.30 -1.24 -10.71
N TYR A 82 1.17 -0.43 -10.11
CA TYR A 82 1.57 0.88 -10.64
C TYR A 82 2.26 0.76 -12.01
N LYS A 83 3.13 -0.24 -12.22
CA LYS A 83 3.74 -0.50 -13.53
C LYS A 83 2.70 -0.90 -14.58
N VAL A 84 1.72 -1.73 -14.20
CA VAL A 84 0.61 -2.15 -15.08
C VAL A 84 -0.22 -0.94 -15.51
N ILE A 85 -0.62 -0.09 -14.56
CA ILE A 85 -1.39 1.14 -14.82
C ILE A 85 -0.67 2.05 -15.81
N ARG A 86 0.61 2.34 -15.54
CA ARG A 86 1.41 3.26 -16.37
C ARG A 86 1.56 2.78 -17.79
N TYR A 87 1.60 1.48 -17.98
CA TYR A 87 1.82 0.89 -19.28
C TYR A 87 0.58 0.96 -20.16
N PHE A 88 -0.54 0.49 -19.62
CA PHE A 88 -1.80 0.46 -20.36
C PHE A 88 -2.52 1.81 -20.36
N LEU A 89 -1.94 2.84 -19.72
CA LEU A 89 -2.55 4.16 -19.54
C LEU A 89 -3.98 4.05 -19.01
N LEU A 90 -4.17 3.12 -18.05
CA LEU A 90 -5.49 2.72 -17.55
C LEU A 90 -6.26 3.85 -16.90
N ILE A 91 -5.52 4.81 -16.36
CA ILE A 91 -6.06 5.95 -15.66
C ILE A 91 -5.47 7.22 -16.25
N PRO A 92 -6.15 8.36 -16.10
CA PRO A 92 -5.61 9.65 -16.51
C PRO A 92 -4.21 9.85 -15.96
N THR A 93 -3.29 10.30 -16.81
CA THR A 93 -1.94 10.67 -16.38
C THR A 93 -2.05 11.72 -15.27
N PRO A 94 -1.29 11.59 -14.16
CA PRO A 94 -1.25 12.59 -13.11
C PRO A 94 -0.98 13.98 -13.70
N ARG A 95 -1.52 15.05 -13.10
CA ARG A 95 -1.42 16.40 -13.65
C ARG A 95 0.03 16.88 -13.79
N LYS A 96 0.92 16.42 -12.90
CA LYS A 96 2.37 16.70 -12.96
C LYS A 96 3.17 15.63 -13.72
N GLY A 97 2.51 14.59 -14.22
CA GLY A 97 3.13 13.42 -14.81
C GLY A 97 3.60 12.39 -13.77
N TRP A 98 3.88 11.17 -14.26
CA TRP A 98 4.32 10.05 -13.42
C TRP A 98 5.68 10.31 -12.76
N GLY A 99 5.82 9.93 -11.49
CA GLY A 99 7.03 10.14 -10.68
C GLY A 99 7.14 11.54 -10.05
N GLN A 100 6.36 12.51 -10.51
CA GLN A 100 6.32 13.85 -9.95
C GLN A 100 5.39 13.92 -8.74
N ARG A 101 5.67 14.79 -7.78
CA ARG A 101 4.83 14.94 -6.59
C ARG A 101 3.55 15.73 -6.96
N PRO A 102 2.35 15.16 -6.78
CA PRO A 102 1.11 15.91 -6.95
C PRO A 102 0.99 17.04 -5.91
N GLN A 103 0.38 18.15 -6.29
CA GLN A 103 0.03 19.23 -5.35
C GLN A 103 -1.26 18.89 -4.59
N PRO A 104 -1.54 19.49 -3.42
CA PRO A 104 -2.75 19.19 -2.64
C PRO A 104 -4.07 19.31 -3.44
N GLU A 105 -4.12 20.24 -4.39
CA GLU A 105 -5.26 20.50 -5.28
C GLU A 105 -5.37 19.53 -6.48
N ASP A 106 -4.36 18.72 -6.72
CA ASP A 106 -4.32 17.77 -7.85
C ASP A 106 -5.09 16.50 -7.49
N GLN A 107 -6.39 16.46 -7.77
CA GLN A 107 -7.29 15.40 -7.28
C GLN A 107 -7.77 14.44 -8.39
N SER A 108 -6.97 14.20 -9.43
CA SER A 108 -7.29 13.14 -10.40
C SER A 108 -6.97 11.75 -9.84
N GLU A 109 -7.47 10.71 -10.50
CA GLU A 109 -7.15 9.31 -10.21
C GLU A 109 -5.64 9.03 -10.31
N GLY A 110 -5.00 9.53 -11.37
CA GLY A 110 -3.56 9.43 -11.55
C GLY A 110 -2.79 10.06 -10.41
N ASP A 111 -3.22 11.25 -9.97
CA ASP A 111 -2.57 11.95 -8.85
C ASP A 111 -2.64 11.14 -7.56
N ASP A 112 -3.79 10.53 -7.27
CA ASP A 112 -3.95 9.70 -6.07
C ASP A 112 -3.13 8.41 -6.13
N ILE A 113 -2.98 7.80 -7.30
CA ILE A 113 -2.11 6.64 -7.51
C ILE A 113 -0.63 6.99 -7.31
N GLU A 114 -0.21 8.17 -7.78
CA GLU A 114 1.15 8.67 -7.55
C GLU A 114 1.40 8.97 -6.06
N ARG A 115 0.42 9.54 -5.34
CA ARG A 115 0.49 9.70 -3.86
C ARG A 115 0.62 8.36 -3.15
N MET A 116 -0.21 7.37 -3.50
CA MET A 116 -0.16 6.03 -2.90
C MET A 116 1.21 5.37 -3.11
N LYS A 117 1.77 5.46 -4.33
CA LYS A 117 3.12 4.97 -4.64
C LYS A 117 4.18 5.67 -3.80
N ARG A 118 4.08 6.99 -3.61
CA ARG A 118 5.01 7.77 -2.81
C ARG A 118 4.95 7.40 -1.34
N HIS A 119 3.75 7.35 -0.76
CA HIS A 119 3.51 6.85 0.59
C HIS A 119 4.11 5.47 0.82
N CYS A 120 3.90 4.55 -0.11
CA CYS A 120 4.49 3.22 -0.06
C CYS A 120 6.03 3.29 -0.04
N SER A 121 6.62 4.12 -0.90
CA SER A 121 8.08 4.33 -0.92
C SER A 121 8.59 4.93 0.41
N ASP A 122 7.90 5.96 0.92
CA ASP A 122 8.27 6.69 2.14
C ASP A 122 8.13 5.81 3.39
N ILE A 123 7.16 4.89 3.42
CA ILE A 123 6.94 3.99 4.56
C ILE A 123 7.84 2.75 4.48
N ILE A 124 8.02 2.14 3.31
CA ILE A 124 8.80 0.89 3.16
C ILE A 124 10.30 1.15 3.15
N HIS A 125 10.75 2.19 2.45
CA HIS A 125 12.18 2.45 2.26
C HIS A 125 12.74 3.48 3.26
N ARG A 126 11.98 3.82 4.30
CA ARG A 126 12.49 4.71 5.34
C ARG A 126 13.72 4.11 6.02
N THR A 127 14.70 4.96 6.25
CA THR A 127 15.87 4.63 7.07
C THR A 127 15.60 4.82 8.56
N ARG A 128 14.68 5.73 8.90
CA ARG A 128 14.26 5.98 10.28
C ARG A 128 13.31 4.89 10.74
N ALA A 129 13.49 4.45 11.96
CA ALA A 129 12.62 3.51 12.63
C ALA A 129 11.15 3.99 12.74
N ARG A 130 10.86 5.30 12.85
CA ARG A 130 9.51 5.76 13.25
C ARG A 130 9.04 7.01 12.53
N LEU A 131 7.73 7.11 12.32
CA LEU A 131 7.06 8.35 11.93
C LEU A 131 7.09 9.35 13.09
N THR A 132 7.40 10.61 12.82
CA THR A 132 7.11 11.72 13.75
C THR A 132 5.59 11.93 13.86
N GLU A 133 5.14 12.65 14.89
CA GLU A 133 3.72 12.99 15.02
C GLU A 133 3.18 13.78 13.82
N SER A 134 3.97 14.73 13.32
CA SER A 134 3.61 15.49 12.11
C SER A 134 3.50 14.59 10.88
N GLU A 135 4.43 13.65 10.69
CA GLU A 135 4.38 12.67 9.60
C GLU A 135 3.16 11.75 9.72
N ARG A 136 2.81 11.31 10.94
CA ARG A 136 1.62 10.50 11.20
C ARG A 136 0.33 11.22 10.85
N HIS A 137 0.15 12.44 11.35
CA HIS A 137 -1.04 13.24 11.07
C HIS A 137 -1.17 13.54 9.58
N PHE A 138 -0.06 13.90 8.93
CA PHE A 138 -0.02 14.15 7.50
C PHE A 138 -0.44 12.91 6.70
N PHE A 139 0.23 11.77 6.95
CA PHE A 139 -0.06 10.49 6.29
C PHE A 139 -1.50 10.04 6.53
N SER A 140 -1.97 10.12 7.79
CA SER A 140 -3.31 9.69 8.17
C SER A 140 -4.36 10.50 7.40
N ARG A 141 -4.27 11.82 7.45
CA ARG A 141 -5.18 12.73 6.75
C ARG A 141 -5.17 12.46 5.24
N GLU A 142 -3.99 12.43 4.63
CA GLU A 142 -3.87 12.24 3.17
C GLU A 142 -4.41 10.87 2.74
N SER A 143 -4.16 9.81 3.53
CA SER A 143 -4.68 8.47 3.25
C SER A 143 -6.20 8.38 3.31
N ILE A 144 -6.81 9.03 4.31
CA ILE A 144 -8.27 9.12 4.45
C ILE A 144 -8.87 9.86 3.25
N GLU A 145 -8.28 10.99 2.85
CA GLU A 145 -8.77 11.79 1.73
C GLU A 145 -8.63 11.07 0.38
N ILE A 146 -7.54 10.33 0.17
CA ILE A 146 -7.40 9.44 -1.00
C ILE A 146 -8.50 8.38 -0.99
N ALA A 147 -8.70 7.70 0.14
CA ALA A 147 -9.68 6.63 0.26
C ALA A 147 -11.11 7.12 0.00
N LYS A 148 -11.50 8.27 0.54
CA LYS A 148 -12.78 8.93 0.24
C LYS A 148 -13.00 9.15 -1.25
N ARG A 149 -12.01 9.74 -1.92
CA ARG A 149 -12.10 10.00 -3.36
C ARG A 149 -12.22 8.69 -4.16
N MET A 150 -11.50 7.65 -3.75
CA MET A 150 -11.55 6.35 -4.41
C MET A 150 -12.85 5.60 -4.16
N ASP A 151 -13.39 5.62 -2.93
CA ASP A 151 -14.71 5.07 -2.61
C ASP A 151 -15.78 5.68 -3.52
N ASN A 152 -15.75 7.01 -3.69
CA ASN A 152 -16.67 7.74 -4.56
C ASN A 152 -16.55 7.36 -6.05
N ARG A 153 -15.32 7.13 -6.54
CA ARG A 153 -15.08 6.78 -7.96
C ARG A 153 -15.43 5.33 -8.29
N ILE A 154 -15.07 4.41 -7.39
CA ILE A 154 -15.29 2.97 -7.55
C ILE A 154 -16.76 2.63 -7.28
N GLY A 155 -17.46 3.46 -6.50
CA GLY A 155 -18.84 3.18 -6.07
C GLY A 155 -18.89 2.14 -4.95
N SER A 156 -17.87 2.07 -4.10
CA SER A 156 -17.79 1.06 -3.03
C SER A 156 -18.89 1.28 -1.97
N PRO A 157 -19.77 0.30 -1.72
CA PRO A 157 -20.83 0.42 -0.70
C PRO A 157 -20.29 0.20 0.73
N LYS A 158 -21.19 0.33 1.73
CA LYS A 158 -20.98 0.21 3.20
C LYS A 158 -19.67 -0.51 3.61
N ASN A 159 -18.83 0.19 4.37
CA ASN A 159 -17.45 -0.17 4.76
C ASN A 159 -16.39 0.05 3.67
N GLY A 160 -16.45 1.22 3.02
CA GLY A 160 -15.45 1.68 2.06
C GLY A 160 -14.03 1.76 2.64
N PHE A 161 -13.07 2.04 1.77
CA PHE A 161 -11.67 2.18 2.11
C PHE A 161 -11.44 3.21 3.22
N GLU A 162 -12.19 4.31 3.23
CA GLU A 162 -12.10 5.34 4.27
C GLU A 162 -12.32 4.74 5.66
N SER A 163 -13.45 4.08 5.85
CA SER A 163 -13.84 3.48 7.13
C SER A 163 -12.84 2.41 7.58
N ARG A 164 -12.26 1.67 6.63
CA ARG A 164 -11.23 0.67 6.92
C ARG A 164 -9.93 1.31 7.39
N ILE A 165 -9.50 2.41 6.78
CA ILE A 165 -8.33 3.18 7.23
C ILE A 165 -8.58 3.72 8.65
N GLN A 166 -9.73 4.36 8.87
CA GLN A 166 -10.09 4.91 10.19
C GLN A 166 -10.15 3.81 11.26
N ASN A 167 -10.72 2.66 10.95
CA ASN A 167 -10.78 1.52 11.87
C ASN A 167 -9.37 1.00 12.22
N VAL A 168 -8.50 0.80 11.22
CA VAL A 168 -7.11 0.37 11.49
C VAL A 168 -6.33 1.40 12.30
N GLN A 169 -6.58 2.69 12.10
CA GLN A 169 -5.91 3.76 12.85
C GLN A 169 -6.37 3.83 14.31
N SER A 170 -7.64 3.51 14.59
CA SER A 170 -8.25 3.60 15.92
C SER A 170 -8.25 2.28 16.70
N ASN A 171 -8.11 1.13 16.03
CA ASN A 171 -8.28 -0.20 16.63
C ASN A 171 -6.96 -0.97 16.77
N LEU A 172 -6.47 -1.05 18.01
CA LEU A 172 -5.26 -1.78 18.36
C LEU A 172 -5.32 -3.28 18.07
N LEU A 173 -6.48 -3.91 18.27
CA LEU A 173 -6.63 -5.36 18.08
C LEU A 173 -6.43 -5.74 16.60
N ILE A 174 -6.89 -4.88 15.67
CA ILE A 174 -6.68 -5.09 14.24
C ILE A 174 -5.21 -4.96 13.88
N GLN A 175 -4.52 -3.96 14.46
CA GLN A 175 -3.08 -3.76 14.28
C GLN A 175 -2.28 -4.98 14.76
N GLU A 176 -2.61 -5.53 15.93
CA GLU A 176 -1.95 -6.70 16.49
C GLU A 176 -2.16 -7.95 15.63
N LYS A 177 -3.42 -8.24 15.25
CA LYS A 177 -3.74 -9.34 14.33
C LYS A 177 -3.00 -9.24 13.00
N TYR A 178 -2.83 -8.03 12.48
CA TYR A 178 -2.08 -7.82 11.25
C TYR A 178 -0.60 -8.13 11.40
N VAL A 179 0.05 -7.69 12.49
CA VAL A 179 1.46 -8.01 12.70
C VAL A 179 1.64 -9.53 12.86
N GLU A 180 0.77 -10.21 13.60
CA GLU A 180 0.79 -11.68 13.72
C GLU A 180 0.63 -12.37 12.35
N ALA A 181 -0.24 -11.86 11.48
CA ALA A 181 -0.42 -12.38 10.13
C ALA A 181 0.82 -12.16 9.25
N LEU A 182 1.50 -11.02 9.38
CA LEU A 182 2.76 -10.77 8.69
C LEU A 182 3.86 -11.71 9.17
N GLU A 183 3.94 -11.99 10.47
CA GLU A 183 4.91 -12.94 11.03
C GLU A 183 4.75 -14.35 10.45
N LYS A 184 3.50 -14.83 10.36
CA LYS A 184 3.21 -16.17 9.80
C LYS A 184 3.54 -16.28 8.31
N ASN A 185 3.53 -15.16 7.60
CA ASN A 185 3.75 -15.09 6.15
C ASN A 185 5.14 -14.52 5.78
N ALA A 186 6.07 -14.43 6.73
CA ALA A 186 7.37 -13.74 6.58
C ALA A 186 8.36 -14.40 5.59
N GLU A 187 7.95 -15.43 4.84
CA GLU A 187 8.66 -15.85 3.61
C GLU A 187 8.63 -14.78 2.50
N TYR A 188 7.83 -13.71 2.67
CA TYR A 188 7.79 -12.58 1.74
C TYR A 188 9.01 -11.63 1.84
N GLN A 189 9.91 -11.82 0.86
CA GLN A 189 11.09 -11.03 0.55
C GLN A 189 10.91 -9.50 0.73
N GLY A 190 11.82 -8.88 1.50
CA GLY A 190 11.96 -7.42 1.62
C GLY A 190 11.18 -6.76 2.75
N ILE A 191 10.14 -7.43 3.28
CA ILE A 191 9.35 -6.94 4.42
C ILE A 191 9.96 -7.41 5.76
N VAL A 192 10.88 -8.37 5.73
CA VAL A 192 11.56 -8.93 6.92
C VAL A 192 12.13 -7.84 7.85
N PRO A 193 12.83 -6.79 7.38
CA PRO A 193 13.31 -5.72 8.26
C PRO A 193 12.16 -4.96 8.94
N ILE A 194 11.06 -4.72 8.21
CA ILE A 194 9.87 -4.04 8.72
C ILE A 194 9.15 -4.94 9.72
N ILE A 195 8.97 -6.24 9.43
CA ILE A 195 8.35 -7.23 10.33
C ILE A 195 9.19 -7.40 11.60
N CYS A 196 10.50 -7.62 11.48
CA CYS A 196 11.42 -7.71 12.62
C CYS A 196 11.37 -6.45 13.49
N PHE A 197 11.25 -5.27 12.86
CA PHE A 197 11.14 -4.01 13.56
C PHE A 197 9.78 -3.84 14.26
N LEU A 198 8.66 -4.12 13.58
CA LEU A 198 7.31 -4.12 14.17
C LEU A 198 7.23 -5.09 15.36
N ASN A 199 7.90 -6.24 15.28
CA ASN A 199 7.98 -7.24 16.35
C ASN A 199 8.78 -6.77 17.56
N LEU A 200 9.96 -6.18 17.32
CA LEU A 200 10.78 -5.58 18.38
C LEU A 200 9.99 -4.51 19.14
N LEU A 201 9.13 -3.77 18.45
CA LEU A 201 8.32 -2.72 19.04
C LEU A 201 7.11 -3.25 19.83
N LEU A 202 6.37 -4.24 19.30
CA LEU A 202 5.23 -4.83 20.00
C LEU A 202 5.67 -5.66 21.23
N LYS A 203 6.77 -6.41 21.13
CA LYS A 203 7.32 -7.18 22.27
C LYS A 203 7.72 -6.27 23.43
N ARG A 204 8.36 -5.12 23.16
CA ARG A 204 8.71 -4.12 24.19
C ARG A 204 7.50 -3.54 24.92
N ARG A 205 6.30 -3.59 24.33
CA ARG A 205 5.05 -3.15 24.97
C ARG A 205 4.49 -4.21 25.92
N LYS A 206 4.48 -5.50 25.52
CA LYS A 206 4.02 -6.61 26.38
C LYS A 206 4.79 -6.70 27.70
N PHE A 207 6.10 -6.38 27.69
CA PHE A 207 6.90 -6.28 28.91
C PHE A 207 6.50 -5.11 29.84
N LYS A 208 6.06 -3.97 29.28
CA LYS A 208 5.62 -2.82 30.10
C LYS A 208 4.27 -3.05 30.77
N THR A 209 3.36 -3.82 30.17
CA THR A 209 2.04 -4.13 30.75
C THR A 209 2.07 -5.25 31.79
N GLN A 210 3.15 -6.04 31.86
CA GLN A 210 3.32 -7.12 32.84
C GLN A 210 4.13 -6.70 34.09
N THR A 211 4.58 -5.45 34.16
CA THR A 211 5.37 -4.91 35.29
C THR A 211 4.56 -3.89 36.11
N ILE A 212 3.30 -4.23 36.41
CA ILE A 212 2.43 -3.54 37.38
C ILE A 212 1.79 -4.60 38.26
#